data_AF-A0A5J4PK13-F1
#
_entry.id   AF-A0A5J4PK13-F1
#
_cell.length_a   1.000
_cell.length_b   1.000
_cell.length_c   1.000
_cell.angle_alpha   90.00
_cell.angle_beta   90.00
_cell.angle_gamma   90.00
#
_symmetry.space_group_name_H-M   'P 1'
#
loop_
_entity.id
_entity.type
_entity.pdbx_description
1 polymer ?
#
loop_
_entity_poly.entity_id
_entity_poly.type
_entity_poly.pdbx_seq_one_letter_code
_entity_poly.pdbx_strand_id
1 'polypeptide(L)'
;MELKKQYIDTLCRELETRKPYLQGEPVKTIYFGGGTPSLLHAEDFHKLFNTISRIYGMEACKEITLEANPDDLNTEYVQLLSSFPFNRISIGIQTFNDTLLHFLNRRHTAAQAVAAVDN
;
A
#
# COMPACT_ATOMS: atom_id res chain seq x y z
N MET A 1 -14.07 -4.47 10.90
CA MET A 1 -13.30 -5.67 10.43
C MET A 1 -14.02 -6.39 9.30
N GLU A 2 -15.32 -6.69 9.42
CA GLU A 2 -16.07 -7.39 8.37
C GLU A 2 -16.09 -6.67 7.01
N LEU A 3 -16.30 -5.34 7.00
CA LEU A 3 -16.31 -4.56 5.75
C LEU A 3 -14.95 -4.56 5.01
N LYS A 4 -13.82 -4.55 5.74
CA LYS A 4 -12.48 -4.63 5.12
C LYS A 4 -12.30 -5.95 4.41
N LYS A 5 -12.63 -7.05 5.08
CA LYS A 5 -12.57 -8.40 4.52
C LYS A 5 -13.45 -8.51 3.27
N GLN A 6 -14.70 -8.05 3.35
CA GLN A 6 -15.61 -8.03 2.20
C GLN A 6 -15.09 -7.19 1.04
N TYR A 7 -14.43 -6.06 1.32
CA TYR A 7 -13.78 -5.24 0.32
C TYR A 7 -12.64 -6.00 -0.38
N ILE A 8 -11.71 -6.60 0.39
CA ILE A 8 -10.59 -7.38 -0.16
C ILE A 8 -11.11 -8.57 -0.99
N ASP A 9 -12.14 -9.26 -0.51
CA ASP A 9 -12.77 -10.38 -1.21
C ASP A 9 -13.38 -9.95 -2.54
N THR A 10 -14.01 -8.77 -2.55
CA THR A 10 -14.61 -8.20 -3.76
C THR A 10 -13.55 -7.71 -4.73
N LEU A 11 -12.49 -7.07 -4.24
CA LEU A 11 -11.36 -6.64 -5.05
C LEU A 11 -10.65 -7.83 -5.71
N CYS A 12 -10.48 -8.94 -5.00
CA CYS A 12 -9.93 -10.17 -5.58
C CYS A 12 -10.81 -10.71 -6.72
N ARG A 13 -12.14 -10.72 -6.56
CA ARG A 13 -13.08 -11.12 -7.62
C ARG A 13 -13.06 -10.16 -8.82
N GLU A 14 -12.91 -8.88 -8.56
CA GLU A 14 -12.78 -7.86 -9.60
C GLU A 14 -11.49 -8.07 -10.41
N LEU A 15 -10.36 -8.33 -9.75
CA LEU A 15 -9.09 -8.67 -10.41
C LEU A 15 -9.24 -9.85 -11.36
N GLU A 16 -9.98 -10.90 -10.97
CA GLU A 16 -10.26 -12.04 -11.87
C GLU A 16 -11.09 -11.63 -13.08
N THR A 17 -12.17 -10.89 -12.85
CA THR A 17 -13.11 -10.45 -13.90
C THR A 17 -12.43 -9.50 -14.89
N ARG A 18 -11.48 -8.69 -14.44
CA ARG A 18 -10.75 -7.72 -15.27
C ARG A 18 -9.57 -8.31 -16.03
N LYS A 19 -9.22 -9.58 -15.85
CA LYS A 19 -8.09 -10.22 -16.56
C LYS A 19 -8.06 -9.93 -18.08
N PRO A 20 -9.19 -9.96 -18.83
CA PRO A 20 -9.17 -9.69 -20.27
C PRO A 20 -8.74 -8.26 -20.65
N TYR A 21 -8.82 -7.29 -19.73
CA TYR A 21 -8.49 -5.89 -19.98
C TYR A 21 -7.05 -5.69 -20.46
N LEU A 22 -6.10 -6.46 -19.92
CA LEU A 22 -4.69 -6.33 -20.29
C LEU A 22 -4.37 -6.98 -21.64
N GLN A 23 -5.26 -7.79 -22.22
CA GLN A 23 -5.04 -8.46 -23.51
C GLN A 23 -3.71 -9.24 -23.61
N GLY A 24 -3.20 -9.73 -22.47
CA GLY A 24 -1.93 -10.45 -22.38
C GLY A 24 -0.70 -9.57 -22.12
N GLU A 25 -0.85 -8.24 -22.05
CA GLU A 25 0.24 -7.36 -21.62
C GLU A 25 0.66 -7.67 -20.18
N PRO A 26 1.98 -7.73 -19.91
CA PRO A 26 2.48 -8.04 -18.58
C PRO A 26 2.30 -6.87 -17.62
N VAL A 27 2.03 -7.17 -16.35
CA VAL A 27 2.00 -6.16 -15.28
C VAL A 27 3.43 -5.70 -14.98
N LYS A 28 3.70 -4.42 -15.24
CA LYS A 28 5.01 -3.79 -15.02
C LYS A 28 5.12 -3.07 -13.66
N THR A 29 3.99 -2.65 -13.12
CA THR A 29 3.90 -1.89 -11.87
C THR A 29 2.63 -2.26 -11.11
N ILE A 30 2.72 -2.35 -9.79
CA ILE A 30 1.56 -2.48 -8.89
C ILE A 30 1.57 -1.29 -7.92
N TYR A 31 0.43 -0.64 -7.76
CA TYR A 31 0.31 0.53 -6.90
C TYR A 31 -0.85 0.35 -5.92
N PHE A 32 -0.54 0.27 -4.64
CA PHE A 32 -1.52 0.26 -3.56
C PHE A 32 -1.68 1.68 -3.03
N GLY A 33 -2.71 2.38 -3.51
CA GLY A 33 -3.00 3.78 -3.16
C GLY A 33 -4.40 4.00 -2.60
N GLY A 34 -4.73 5.26 -2.36
CA GLY A 34 -6.06 5.71 -1.94
C GLY A 34 -6.05 6.39 -0.57
N GLY A 35 -6.82 5.86 0.38
CA GLY A 35 -6.88 6.39 1.74
C GLY A 35 -5.65 5.98 2.56
N THR A 36 -5.71 4.80 3.16
CA THR A 36 -4.65 4.30 4.03
C THR A 36 -4.43 2.82 3.77
N PRO A 37 -3.79 2.44 2.64
CA PRO A 37 -3.36 1.06 2.37
C PRO A 37 -2.52 0.48 3.51
N SER A 38 -1.85 1.35 4.26
CA SER A 38 -1.15 1.02 5.51
C SER A 38 -2.03 0.42 6.62
N LEU A 39 -3.36 0.40 6.49
CA LEU A 39 -4.28 -0.31 7.41
C LEU A 39 -4.42 -1.81 7.10
N LEU A 40 -3.85 -2.29 6.00
CA LEU A 40 -3.85 -3.70 5.64
C LEU A 40 -2.86 -4.48 6.50
N HIS A 41 -3.25 -5.68 6.91
CA HIS A 41 -2.40 -6.61 7.65
C HIS A 41 -1.85 -7.70 6.73
N ALA A 42 -0.93 -8.52 7.25
CA ALA A 42 -0.27 -9.57 6.48
C ALA A 42 -1.26 -10.49 5.73
N GLU A 43 -2.36 -10.88 6.37
CA GLU A 43 -3.39 -11.72 5.75
C GLU A 43 -4.03 -11.08 4.50
N ASP A 44 -4.25 -9.76 4.55
CA ASP A 44 -4.82 -9.01 3.43
C ASP A 44 -3.83 -8.96 2.26
N PHE A 45 -2.56 -8.65 2.55
CA PHE A 45 -1.50 -8.63 1.54
C PHE A 45 -1.26 -9.99 0.93
N HIS A 46 -1.21 -11.07 1.72
CA HIS A 46 -1.09 -12.43 1.19
C HIS A 46 -2.22 -12.73 0.20
N LYS A 47 -3.46 -12.41 0.56
CA LYS A 47 -4.62 -12.66 -0.30
C LYS A 47 -4.53 -11.87 -1.62
N LEU A 48 -4.13 -10.60 -1.54
CA LEU A 48 -3.97 -9.72 -2.69
C LEU A 48 -2.84 -10.18 -3.60
N PHE A 49 -1.64 -10.39 -3.08
CA PHE A 49 -0.49 -10.82 -3.87
C PHE A 49 -0.68 -12.21 -4.46
N ASN A 50 -1.25 -13.17 -3.72
CA ASN A 50 -1.57 -14.49 -4.27
C ASN A 50 -2.56 -14.39 -5.43
N THR A 51 -3.55 -13.51 -5.33
CA THR A 51 -4.52 -13.28 -6.41
C THR A 51 -3.86 -12.61 -7.62
N ILE A 52 -3.07 -11.55 -7.40
CA ILE A 52 -2.38 -10.84 -8.48
C ILE A 52 -1.42 -11.79 -9.20
N SER A 53 -0.56 -12.51 -8.46
CA SER A 53 0.39 -13.47 -9.03
C SER A 53 -0.30 -14.56 -9.85
N ARG A 54 -1.41 -15.13 -9.35
CA ARG A 54 -2.14 -16.20 -10.05
C ARG A 54 -2.82 -15.71 -11.33
N ILE A 55 -3.35 -14.48 -11.34
CA ILE A 55 -4.16 -13.97 -12.46
C ILE A 55 -3.32 -13.30 -13.53
N TYR A 56 -2.31 -12.54 -13.12
CA TYR A 56 -1.55 -11.63 -13.98
C TYR A 56 -0.08 -11.99 -14.16
N GLY A 57 0.48 -12.84 -13.28
CA GLY A 57 1.92 -12.98 -13.16
C GLY A 57 2.57 -11.71 -12.59
N MET A 58 3.81 -11.83 -12.14
CA MET A 58 4.57 -10.72 -11.55
C MET A 58 6.03 -10.69 -12.01
N GLU A 59 6.41 -11.54 -12.96
CA GLU A 59 7.78 -11.74 -13.44
C GLU A 59 8.36 -10.49 -14.11
N ALA A 60 7.49 -9.68 -14.73
CA ALA A 60 7.85 -8.42 -15.37
C ALA A 60 7.61 -7.19 -14.47
N CYS A 61 7.12 -7.38 -13.25
CA CYS A 61 6.77 -6.28 -12.35
C CYS A 61 8.04 -5.72 -11.71
N LYS A 62 8.36 -4.46 -12.02
CA LYS A 62 9.59 -3.80 -11.56
C LYS A 62 9.37 -2.93 -10.33
N GLU A 63 8.15 -2.43 -10.14
CA GLU A 63 7.82 -1.53 -9.04
C GLU A 63 6.52 -1.96 -8.36
N ILE A 64 6.56 -2.08 -7.04
CA ILE A 64 5.41 -2.33 -6.19
C ILE A 64 5.41 -1.27 -5.10
N THR A 65 4.52 -0.28 -5.28
CA THR A 65 4.41 0.87 -4.40
C THR A 65 3.29 0.68 -3.39
N LEU A 66 3.54 1.08 -2.14
CA LEU A 66 2.53 1.32 -1.10
C LEU A 66 2.46 2.81 -0.75
N GLU A 67 1.27 3.40 -0.71
CA GLU A 67 1.04 4.70 -0.06
C GLU A 67 0.88 4.55 1.45
N ALA A 68 1.55 5.41 2.23
CA ALA A 68 1.45 5.46 3.68
C ALA A 68 1.51 6.89 4.21
N ASN A 69 0.90 7.14 5.36
CA ASN A 69 1.18 8.36 6.13
C ASN A 69 2.33 8.11 7.11
N PRO A 70 3.08 9.15 7.53
CA PRO A 70 4.18 8.97 8.47
C PRO A 70 3.79 8.27 9.78
N ASP A 71 2.59 8.50 10.29
CA ASP A 71 2.08 7.91 11.52
C ASP A 71 1.76 6.42 11.42
N ASP A 72 1.70 5.85 10.21
CA ASP A 72 1.49 4.42 10.00
C ASP A 72 2.81 3.62 9.93
N LEU A 73 3.94 4.28 9.67
CA LEU A 73 5.23 3.65 9.39
C LEU A 73 6.07 3.44 10.66
N ASN A 74 5.52 2.68 11.61
CA ASN A 74 6.30 2.21 12.75
C ASN A 74 7.19 1.00 12.36
N THR A 75 8.18 0.68 13.20
CA THR A 75 9.15 -0.39 12.94
C THR A 75 8.51 -1.75 12.66
N GLU A 76 7.47 -2.11 13.41
CA GLU A 76 6.77 -3.40 13.23
C GLU A 76 6.07 -3.47 11.87
N TYR A 77 5.45 -2.35 11.45
CA TYR A 77 4.77 -2.27 10.15
C TYR A 77 5.77 -2.30 9.00
N VAL A 78 6.88 -1.56 9.08
CA VAL A 78 7.94 -1.59 8.06
C VAL A 78 8.55 -3.00 7.94
N GLN A 79 8.78 -3.68 9.06
CA GLN A 79 9.21 -5.08 9.05
C GLN A 79 8.18 -6.00 8.38
N LEU A 80 6.89 -5.82 8.66
CA LEU A 80 5.83 -6.54 7.97
C LEU A 80 5.87 -6.27 6.46
N LEU A 81 5.99 -5.01 6.02
CA LEU A 81 6.09 -4.68 4.59
C LEU A 81 7.31 -5.31 3.92
N SER A 82 8.44 -5.38 4.62
CA SER A 82 9.67 -6.01 4.10
C SER A 82 9.54 -7.50 3.81
N SER A 83 8.52 -8.17 4.38
CA SER A 83 8.21 -9.57 4.08
C SER A 83 7.39 -9.76 2.80
N PHE A 84 6.94 -8.66 2.18
CA PHE A 84 6.19 -8.61 0.93
C PHE A 84 7.04 -7.98 -0.18
N PRO A 85 6.68 -8.14 -1.48
CA PRO A 85 7.52 -7.68 -2.58
C PRO A 85 7.46 -6.15 -2.82
N PHE A 86 7.03 -5.36 -1.83
CA PHE A 86 7.08 -3.90 -1.89
C PHE A 86 8.54 -3.44 -2.05
N ASN A 87 8.76 -2.51 -2.97
CA ASN A 87 10.09 -1.95 -3.22
C ASN A 87 10.08 -0.42 -3.35
N ARG A 88 8.92 0.21 -3.11
CA ARG A 88 8.76 1.65 -3.05
C ARG A 88 7.66 2.01 -2.05
N ILE A 89 7.91 3.03 -1.23
CA ILE A 89 6.90 3.62 -0.33
C ILE A 89 6.70 5.08 -0.74
N SER A 90 5.43 5.48 -0.89
CA SER A 90 5.03 6.86 -1.16
C SER A 90 4.49 7.48 0.13
N ILE A 91 5.26 8.39 0.74
CA ILE A 91 4.96 8.95 2.06
C ILE A 91 4.31 10.33 1.94
N GLY A 92 3.09 10.45 2.47
CA GLY A 92 2.31 11.69 2.41
C GLY A 92 2.66 12.74 3.48
N ILE A 93 3.87 13.30 3.47
CA ILE A 93 4.33 14.27 4.49
C ILE A 93 3.56 15.61 4.48
N GLN A 94 3.23 16.13 3.30
CA GLN A 94 2.61 17.44 3.04
C GLN A 94 3.47 18.66 3.38
N THR A 95 3.94 18.80 4.64
CA THR A 95 4.75 19.92 5.12
C THR A 95 5.48 19.54 6.40
N PHE A 96 6.58 20.25 6.71
CA PHE A 96 7.35 20.10 7.96
C PHE A 96 7.03 21.21 8.98
N ASN A 97 5.87 21.86 8.85
CA ASN A 97 5.39 22.87 9.78
C ASN A 97 4.20 22.33 10.57
N ASP A 98 4.37 22.17 11.88
CA ASP A 98 3.34 21.57 12.74
C ASP A 98 2.05 22.40 12.81
N THR A 99 2.12 23.73 12.71
CA THR A 99 0.92 24.58 12.65
C THR A 99 0.11 24.32 11.37
N LEU A 100 0.78 24.16 10.24
CA LEU A 100 0.13 23.82 8.97
C LEU A 100 -0.38 22.38 8.97
N LEU A 101 0.35 21.43 9.56
CA LEU A 101 -0.11 20.04 9.71
C LEU A 101 -1.41 19.98 10.53
N HIS A 102 -1.45 20.71 11.65
CA HIS A 102 -2.66 20.81 12.46
C HIS A 102 -3.83 21.44 11.69
N PHE A 103 -3.59 22.53 10.96
CA PHE A 103 -4.61 23.16 10.10
C PHE A 103 -5.15 22.20 9.03
N LEU A 104 -4.28 21.36 8.45
CA LEU A 104 -4.65 20.34 7.47
C LEU A 104 -5.27 19.07 8.09
N ASN A 105 -5.49 19.05 9.41
CA ASN A 105 -5.94 17.86 10.15
C ASN A 105 -5.04 16.63 9.94
N ARG A 106 -3.74 16.84 9.78
CA ARG A 106 -2.75 15.75 9.76
C ARG A 106 -2.44 15.32 11.19
N ARG A 107 -2.40 14.01 11.40
CA ARG A 107 -2.16 13.38 12.71
C ARG A 107 -0.68 13.33 13.07
N HIS A 108 0.20 13.37 12.07
CA HIS A 108 1.65 13.35 12.27
C HIS A 108 2.23 14.75 12.50
N THR A 109 3.36 14.79 13.20
CA THR A 109 4.23 15.99 13.33
C THR A 109 5.36 15.97 12.30
N ALA A 110 6.04 17.10 12.15
CA ALA A 110 7.25 17.20 11.33
C ALA A 110 8.35 16.21 11.79
N ALA A 111 8.49 16.02 13.11
CA ALA A 111 9.44 15.06 13.66
C ALA A 111 9.08 13.61 13.30
N GLN A 112 7.80 13.24 13.34
CA GLN A 112 7.32 11.92 12.91
C GLN A 112 7.51 11.72 11.40
N ALA A 113 7.34 12.76 10.59
CA ALA A 113 7.62 12.70 9.16
C ALA A 113 9.08 12.36 8.86
N VAL A 114 10.04 12.90 9.62
CA VAL A 114 11.46 12.56 9.48
C VAL A 114 11.72 11.13 9.95
N ALA A 115 11.25 10.77 11.13
CA ALA A 115 11.46 9.43 11.70
C ALA A 115 10.92 8.31 10.79
N ALA A 116 9.80 8.54 10.09
CA ALA A 116 9.23 7.59 9.16
C ALA A 116 10.12 7.29 7.94
N VAL A 117 11.03 8.20 7.57
CA VAL A 117 11.99 8.00 6.48
C VAL A 117 13.26 7.28 6.94
N ASP A 118 13.62 7.44 8.22
CA ASP A 118 14.84 6.87 8.80
C ASP A 118 14.67 5.42 9.31
N ASN A 119 13.42 4.93 9.45
CA ASN A 119 13.09 3.56 9.85
C ASN A 119 13.50 2.51 8.81
#